data_AF-A0A4Q3V7B2-F1
#
_entry.id   AF-A0A4Q3V7B2-F1
#
_cell.length_a   1.000
_cell.length_b   1.000
_cell.length_c   1.000
_cell.angle_alpha   90.00
_cell.angle_beta   90.00
_cell.angle_gamma   90.00
#
_symmetry.space_group_name_H-M   'P 1'
#
loop_
_entity.id
_entity.type
_entity.pdbx_description
1 polymer ?
#
loop_
_entity_poly.entity_id
_entity_poly.type
_entity_poly.pdbx_seq_one_letter_code
_entity_poly.pdbx_strand_id
1 'polypeptide(L)'
;MTLQEFQAFSPNKQRRMVHAKGVFLLNREGVGLTAILYQLEGFYVELHLDTQSAVVLHLVSFSDTEALEPYLHQIHLTELQPLLRG
;
A
#
# COMPACT_ATOMS: atom_id res chain seq x y z
N MET A 1 15.23 -4.21 6.65
CA MET A 1 14.49 -5.46 6.44
C MET A 1 14.21 -5.57 4.95
N THR A 2 14.55 -6.72 4.37
CA THR A 2 14.30 -6.99 2.96
C THR A 2 12.87 -7.48 2.74
N LEU A 3 12.40 -7.41 1.48
CA LEU A 3 11.11 -7.97 1.09
C LEU A 3 11.01 -9.47 1.42
N GLN A 4 12.07 -10.24 1.17
CA GLN A 4 12.11 -11.68 1.46
C GLN A 4 12.01 -11.97 2.96
N GLU A 5 12.71 -11.22 3.79
CA GLU A 5 12.62 -11.35 5.26
C GLU A 5 11.20 -11.07 5.76
N PHE A 6 10.55 -10.05 5.22
CA PHE A 6 9.16 -9.72 5.56
C PHE A 6 8.19 -10.82 5.12
N GLN A 7 8.34 -11.34 3.90
CA GLN A 7 7.51 -12.43 3.37
C GLN A 7 7.65 -13.72 4.17
N ALA A 8 8.82 -13.96 4.80
CA ALA A 8 9.05 -15.11 5.67
C ALA A 8 8.39 -14.99 7.06
N PHE A 9 7.86 -13.83 7.44
CA PHE A 9 7.17 -13.65 8.71
C PHE A 9 5.76 -14.25 8.71
N SER A 10 5.29 -14.64 9.90
CA SER A 10 3.88 -15.00 10.06
C SER A 10 2.96 -13.82 9.74
N PRO A 11 1.72 -14.06 9.27
CA PRO A 11 0.77 -13.00 8.94
C PRO A 11 0.56 -11.99 10.09
N ASN A 12 0.51 -12.49 11.33
CA ASN A 12 0.39 -11.63 12.52
C ASN A 12 1.60 -10.71 12.71
N LYS A 13 2.81 -11.23 12.47
CA LYS A 13 4.03 -10.42 12.57
C LYS A 13 4.14 -9.41 11.43
N GLN A 14 3.74 -9.78 10.21
CA GLN A 14 3.65 -8.86 9.08
C GLN A 14 2.69 -7.69 9.39
N ARG A 15 1.47 -7.98 9.85
CA ARG A 15 0.48 -6.97 10.26
C ARG A 15 1.02 -6.01 11.31
N ARG A 16 1.62 -6.56 12.38
CA ARG A 16 2.26 -5.74 13.43
C ARG A 16 3.37 -4.86 12.88
N MET A 17 4.15 -5.36 11.93
CA MET A 17 5.26 -4.61 11.34
C MET A 17 4.76 -3.45 10.48
N VAL A 18 3.76 -3.68 9.62
CA VAL A 18 3.14 -2.62 8.82
C VAL A 18 2.49 -1.58 9.73
N HIS A 19 1.76 -2.00 10.77
CA HIS A 19 1.16 -1.06 11.72
C HIS A 19 2.21 -0.24 12.50
N ALA A 20 3.34 -0.85 12.86
CA ALA A 20 4.36 -0.18 13.68
C ALA A 20 5.32 0.72 12.89
N LYS A 21 5.58 0.38 11.62
CA LYS A 21 6.64 1.01 10.82
C LYS A 21 6.21 1.45 9.42
N GLY A 22 5.04 1.04 8.96
CA GLY A 22 4.53 1.40 7.65
C GLY A 22 4.15 2.87 7.59
N VAL A 23 4.51 3.53 6.49
CA VAL A 23 4.06 4.87 6.15
C VAL A 23 2.86 4.71 5.23
N PHE A 24 1.70 5.18 5.65
CA PHE A 24 0.51 5.20 4.80
C PHE A 24 0.78 6.09 3.58
N LEU A 25 0.45 5.58 2.39
CA LEU A 25 0.53 6.34 1.15
C LEU A 25 -0.86 6.70 0.65
N LEU A 26 -1.62 5.67 0.27
CA LEU A 26 -2.91 5.78 -0.41
C LEU A 26 -3.78 4.58 -0.08
N ASN A 27 -5.08 4.70 -0.27
CA ASN A 27 -6.01 3.58 -0.33
C ASN A 27 -6.70 3.55 -1.69
N ARG A 28 -7.08 2.37 -2.16
CA ARG A 28 -8.00 2.19 -3.30
C ARG A 28 -9.20 1.39 -2.84
N GLU A 29 -10.38 1.89 -3.17
CA GLU A 29 -11.64 1.21 -2.91
C GLU A 29 -12.06 0.44 -4.17
N GLY A 30 -12.41 -0.83 -3.97
CA GLY A 30 -12.98 -1.70 -4.99
C GLY A 30 -14.31 -2.28 -4.51
N VAL A 31 -14.93 -3.10 -5.36
CA VAL A 31 -16.18 -3.79 -5.01
C VAL A 31 -15.87 -4.88 -3.97
N GLY A 32 -16.30 -4.67 -2.73
CA GLY A 32 -16.13 -5.64 -1.64
C GLY A 32 -14.77 -5.60 -0.94
N LEU A 33 -13.80 -4.85 -1.47
CA LEU A 33 -12.41 -4.87 -1.01
C LEU A 33 -11.81 -3.46 -0.99
N THR A 34 -11.12 -3.12 0.09
CA THR A 34 -10.28 -1.92 0.18
C THR A 34 -8.83 -2.35 0.26
N ALA A 35 -7.98 -1.85 -0.63
CA ALA A 35 -6.54 -2.07 -0.56
C ALA A 35 -5.84 -0.80 -0.05
N ILE A 36 -5.18 -0.91 1.11
CA ILE A 36 -4.43 0.18 1.71
C ILE A 36 -2.95 -0.02 1.46
N LEU A 37 -2.34 0.93 0.76
CA LEU A 37 -0.94 0.92 0.40
C LEU A 37 -0.08 1.61 1.47
N TYR A 38 0.91 0.88 1.95
CA TYR A 38 1.95 1.37 2.84
C TYR A 38 3.32 1.26 2.18
N GLN A 39 4.18 2.24 2.41
CA GLN A 39 5.61 2.08 2.23
C GLN A 39 6.21 1.52 3.53
N LEU A 40 6.99 0.46 3.42
CA LEU A 40 7.73 -0.12 4.54
C LEU A 40 9.20 -0.22 4.16
N GLU A 41 9.99 0.71 4.71
CA GLU A 41 11.41 0.84 4.38
C GLU A 41 11.64 1.01 2.86
N GLY A 42 12.15 -0.02 2.17
CA GLY A 42 12.48 -0.01 0.74
C GLY A 42 11.49 -0.74 -0.17
N PHE A 43 10.31 -1.13 0.33
CA PHE A 43 9.29 -1.83 -0.45
C PHE A 43 7.88 -1.39 -0.04
N TYR A 44 6.88 -1.93 -0.71
CA TYR A 44 5.48 -1.60 -0.51
C TYR A 44 4.68 -2.78 0.00
N VAL A 45 3.63 -2.49 0.77
CA VAL A 45 2.70 -3.48 1.28
C VAL A 45 1.26 -3.00 1.12
N GLU A 46 0.44 -3.80 0.45
CA GLU A 46 -1.01 -3.65 0.43
C GLU A 46 -1.65 -4.46 1.55
N LEU A 47 -2.45 -3.79 2.38
CA LEU A 47 -3.43 -4.44 3.25
C LEU A 47 -4.77 -4.51 2.54
N HIS A 48 -5.22 -5.72 2.22
CA HIS A 48 -6.54 -5.94 1.68
C HIS A 48 -7.54 -6.17 2.81
N LEU A 49 -8.51 -5.27 2.92
CA LEU A 49 -9.60 -5.31 3.88
C LEU A 49 -10.89 -5.71 3.17
N ASP A 50 -11.72 -6.50 3.84
CA ASP A 50 -13.12 -6.62 3.46
C ASP A 50 -13.84 -5.30 3.76
N THR A 51 -14.50 -4.70 2.77
CA THR A 51 -15.17 -3.38 2.93
C THR A 51 -16.29 -3.37 3.98
N GLN A 52 -16.94 -4.50 4.26
CA GLN A 52 -18.08 -4.52 5.18
C GLN A 52 -17.66 -4.68 6.64
N SER A 53 -16.65 -5.52 6.87
CA SER A 53 -16.17 -5.87 8.21
C SER A 53 -14.89 -5.14 8.62
N ALA A 54 -14.24 -4.45 7.68
CA ALA A 54 -12.90 -3.86 7.85
C ALA A 54 -11.84 -4.86 8.33
N VAL A 55 -12.08 -6.17 8.15
CA VAL A 55 -11.16 -7.23 8.55
C VAL A 55 -10.05 -7.35 7.52
N VAL A 56 -8.81 -7.38 7.99
CA VAL A 56 -7.64 -7.68 7.15
C VAL A 56 -7.74 -9.12 6.65
N LEU A 57 -7.94 -9.26 5.34
CA LEU A 57 -8.01 -10.55 4.66
C LEU A 57 -6.60 -11.08 4.40
N HIS A 58 -5.76 -10.28 3.75
CA HIS A 58 -4.39 -10.66 3.42
C HIS A 58 -3.50 -9.45 3.17
N LEU A 59 -2.18 -9.70 3.13
CA LEU A 59 -1.17 -8.70 2.82
C LEU A 59 -0.44 -9.12 1.55
N VAL A 60 -0.23 -8.18 0.63
CA VAL A 60 0.60 -8.37 -0.56
C VAL A 60 1.78 -7.43 -0.44
N SER A 61 2.99 -7.92 -0.68
CA SER A 61 4.21 -7.09 -0.58
C SER A 61 5.02 -7.20 -1.85
N PHE A 62 5.55 -6.07 -2.32
CA PHE A 62 6.25 -5.95 -3.59
C PHE A 62 7.25 -4.79 -3.54
N SER A 63 8.28 -4.86 -4.38
CA SER A 63 9.27 -3.79 -4.55
C SER A 63 9.19 -3.12 -5.92
N ASP A 64 8.45 -3.69 -6.87
CA ASP A 64 8.31 -3.16 -8.21
C ASP A 64 7.34 -1.96 -8.24
N THR A 65 7.69 -0.94 -9.01
CA THR A 65 6.86 0.25 -9.20
C THR A 65 5.69 0.02 -10.15
N GLU A 66 5.71 -1.00 -11.01
CA GLU A 66 4.59 -1.37 -11.89
C GLU A 66 3.32 -1.65 -11.07
N ALA A 67 3.46 -2.28 -9.90
CA ALA A 67 2.35 -2.55 -9.00
C ALA A 67 1.74 -1.28 -8.35
N LEU A 68 2.35 -0.11 -8.52
CA LEU A 68 1.81 1.18 -8.08
C LEU A 68 0.88 1.82 -9.12
N GLU A 69 0.85 1.33 -10.36
CA GLU A 69 0.06 1.92 -11.45
C GLU A 69 -1.43 2.14 -11.08
N PRO A 70 -2.13 1.23 -10.39
CA PRO A 70 -3.52 1.47 -9.96
C PRO A 70 -3.71 2.68 -9.03
N TYR A 71 -2.66 3.09 -8.32
CA TYR A 71 -2.67 4.23 -7.42
C TYR A 71 -2.36 5.54 -8.12
N LEU A 72 -1.55 5.51 -9.19
CA LEU A 72 -1.21 6.69 -9.98
C LEU A 72 -2.44 7.32 -10.63
N HIS A 73 -3.42 6.52 -11.03
CA HIS A 73 -4.68 7.00 -11.59
C HIS A 73 -5.53 7.85 -10.61
N GLN A 74 -5.26 7.78 -9.30
CA GLN A 74 -5.96 8.57 -8.29
C GLN A 74 -5.30 9.91 -8.01
N ILE A 75 -4.04 10.09 -8.46
CA ILE A 75 -3.29 11.32 -8.26
C ILE A 75 -3.66 12.31 -9.37
N HIS A 76 -4.45 13.32 -9.02
CA HIS A 76 -4.79 14.40 -9.93
C HIS A 76 -3.62 15.39 -10.02
N LEU A 77 -2.82 15.30 -11.08
CA LEU A 77 -1.66 16.19 -11.32
C LEU A 77 -2.04 17.65 -11.61
N THR A 78 -3.34 17.96 -11.64
CA THR A 78 -3.86 19.32 -11.88
C THR A 78 -3.29 20.34 -10.90
N GLU A 79 -3.03 19.93 -9.64
CA GLU A 79 -2.45 20.81 -8.62
C GLU A 79 -0.96 21.08 -8.81
N LEU A 80 -0.27 20.29 -9.64
CA LEU A 80 1.16 20.49 -9.95
C LEU A 80 1.38 21.36 -11.20
N GLN A 81 0.33 21.64 -11.97
CA GLN A 81 0.40 22.48 -13.17
C GLN A 81 0.98 23.88 -12.94
N PRO A 82 0.74 24.58 -11.80
CA PRO A 82 1.35 25.88 -11.53
C PRO A 82 2.87 25.81 -11.37
N LEU A 83 3.42 24.68 -10.92
CA LEU A 83 4.86 24.48 -10.69
C LEU A 83 5.64 24.17 -11.97
N LEU A 84 4.96 23.72 -13.02
CA LEU A 84 5.54 23.39 -14.32
C LEU A 84 5.55 24.57 -15.30
N ARG A 85 5.04 25.73 -14.90
CA ARG A 85 5.03 26.98 -15.69
C ARG A 85 6.17 27.94 -15.31
N GLY A 86 7.24 27.42 -14.71
CA GLY A 86 8.49 28.15 -14.44
C GLY A 86 9.44 28.11 -15.62
#